data_AF-A0A2A9CX77-F1
#
_entry.id   AF-A0A2A9CX77-F1
#
_cell.length_a   1.000
_cell.length_b   1.000
_cell.length_c   1.000
_cell.angle_alpha   90.00
_cell.angle_beta   90.00
_cell.angle_gamma   90.00
#
_symmetry.space_group_name_H-M   'P 1'
#
loop_
_entity.id
_entity.type
_entity.pdbx_description
1 polymer ?
#
loop_
_entity_poly.entity_id
_entity_poly.type
_entity_poly.pdbx_seq_one_letter_code
_entity_poly.pdbx_strand_id
1 'polypeptide(L)'
;MPPTAAMYRRRRIATVVALLLIVVLGVAAVFGVRWFQQRAEAERQQELYATSAEAVRAYEDSVLALLSPGVVTLAMVTGTADESAETVAGIQEECARVSEYADTVESAWTTLGEAPEVPDDLDEDFPGAAQLRVRPGQAQSAAQEYAAAIADAAKQVARFCGGYPALAQIMAQQDTAVTSLTESLTACTEAEEGCLPQDTSAWPALRGDLEAVFVTPHRERAQLLAEWCPTDALAPVCAARAEGDSALAAAGDAYLDAVDSQSREAVAAARAGIAEEREAADALLAAAVTEALGESGTGGSEERIAAAIREWTRTVQAEWLAADEALMRAVG
;
A
#
# COMPACT_ATOMS: atom_id res chain seq x y z
N MET A 1 -64.05 84.32 -40.43
CA MET A 1 -64.66 83.38 -39.46
C MET A 1 -63.53 82.69 -38.70
N PRO A 2 -63.38 82.93 -37.39
CA PRO A 2 -62.36 82.25 -36.60
C PRO A 2 -62.72 80.77 -36.41
N PRO A 3 -61.74 79.85 -36.44
CA PRO A 3 -61.99 78.43 -36.26
C PRO A 3 -62.55 78.16 -34.86
N THR A 4 -63.65 77.39 -34.81
CA THR A 4 -64.35 77.04 -33.57
C THR A 4 -63.48 76.17 -32.66
N ALA A 5 -63.50 76.45 -31.35
CA ALA A 5 -62.69 75.82 -30.31
C ALA A 5 -62.75 74.27 -30.26
N ALA A 6 -63.75 73.66 -30.90
CA ALA A 6 -63.90 72.21 -31.02
C ALA A 6 -62.83 71.54 -31.91
N MET A 7 -62.36 72.20 -32.99
CA MET A 7 -61.29 71.64 -33.84
C MET A 7 -59.93 71.66 -33.13
N TYR A 8 -59.67 72.69 -32.32
CA TYR A 8 -58.45 72.81 -31.53
C TYR A 8 -58.34 71.70 -30.47
N ARG A 9 -59.48 71.32 -29.87
CA ARG A 9 -59.56 70.24 -28.88
C ARG A 9 -59.33 68.87 -29.51
N ARG A 10 -59.91 68.57 -30.69
CA ARG A 10 -59.69 67.31 -31.42
C ARG A 10 -58.25 67.16 -31.92
N ARG A 11 -57.63 68.22 -32.45
CA ARG A 11 -56.21 68.19 -32.85
C ARG A 11 -55.28 67.95 -31.66
N ARG A 12 -55.51 68.64 -30.52
CA ARG A 12 -54.73 68.43 -29.30
C ARG A 12 -54.84 67.00 -28.78
N ILE A 13 -56.05 66.42 -28.76
CA ILE A 13 -56.25 65.03 -28.32
C ILE A 13 -55.52 64.06 -29.26
N ALA A 14 -55.62 64.24 -30.58
CA ALA A 14 -54.92 63.40 -31.55
C ALA A 14 -53.39 63.47 -31.40
N THR A 15 -52.82 64.66 -31.17
CA THR A 15 -51.38 64.83 -30.95
C THR A 15 -50.91 64.20 -29.64
N VAL A 16 -51.70 64.31 -28.57
CA VAL A 16 -51.39 63.68 -27.27
C VAL A 16 -51.47 62.15 -27.38
N VAL A 17 -52.46 61.60 -28.10
CA VAL A 17 -52.59 60.16 -28.34
C VAL A 17 -51.44 59.64 -29.20
N ALA A 18 -51.02 60.39 -30.24
CA ALA A 18 -49.87 60.04 -31.06
C ALA A 18 -48.56 60.04 -30.26
N LEU A 19 -48.35 61.04 -29.39
CA LEU A 19 -47.20 61.09 -28.49
C LEU A 19 -47.20 59.93 -27.48
N LEU A 20 -48.36 59.61 -26.90
CA LEU A 20 -48.50 58.46 -26.00
C LEU A 20 -48.21 57.12 -26.71
N LEU A 21 -48.69 56.94 -27.94
CA LEU A 21 -48.40 55.75 -28.74
C LEU A 21 -46.90 55.61 -29.03
N ILE A 22 -46.21 56.71 -29.36
CA ILE A 22 -44.75 56.72 -29.57
C ILE A 22 -44.01 56.35 -28.29
N VAL A 23 -44.43 56.90 -27.14
CA VAL A 23 -43.83 56.56 -25.83
C VAL A 23 -44.07 55.09 -25.48
N VAL A 24 -45.28 54.57 -25.67
CA VAL A 24 -45.62 53.16 -25.38
C VAL A 24 -44.85 52.21 -26.29
N LEU A 25 -44.76 52.50 -27.59
CA LEU A 25 -43.97 51.70 -28.54
C LEU A 25 -42.46 51.77 -28.23
N GLY A 26 -41.95 52.93 -27.84
CA GLY A 26 -40.55 53.10 -27.41
C GLY A 26 -40.25 52.29 -26.15
N VAL A 27 -41.13 52.34 -25.14
CA VAL A 27 -41.01 51.55 -23.91
C VAL A 27 -41.10 50.05 -24.21
N ALA A 28 -42.04 49.62 -25.06
CA ALA A 28 -42.17 48.22 -25.46
C ALA A 28 -40.93 47.71 -26.23
N ALA A 29 -40.32 48.53 -27.09
CA ALA A 29 -39.09 48.19 -27.79
C ALA A 29 -37.90 48.05 -26.83
N VAL A 30 -37.75 48.97 -25.86
CA VAL A 30 -36.67 48.91 -24.86
C VAL A 30 -36.86 47.72 -23.92
N PHE A 31 -38.07 47.44 -23.46
CA PHE A 31 -38.37 46.25 -22.66
C PHE A 31 -38.16 44.96 -23.45
N GLY A 32 -38.55 44.92 -24.73
CA GLY A 32 -38.32 43.78 -25.60
C GLY A 32 -36.84 43.47 -25.79
N VAL A 33 -36.03 44.49 -26.12
CA VAL A 33 -34.57 44.33 -26.29
C VAL A 33 -33.90 43.87 -24.99
N ARG A 34 -34.26 44.48 -23.85
CA ARG A 34 -33.71 44.08 -22.54
C ARG A 34 -34.11 42.65 -22.17
N TRP A 35 -35.33 42.24 -22.47
CA TRP A 35 -35.82 40.89 -22.20
C TRP A 35 -35.14 39.84 -23.10
N PHE A 36 -34.95 40.14 -24.40
CA PHE A 36 -34.20 39.27 -25.30
C PHE A 36 -32.72 39.16 -24.90
N GLN A 37 -32.09 40.26 -24.47
CA GLN A 37 -30.72 40.23 -23.94
C GLN A 37 -30.62 39.43 -22.65
N GLN A 38 -31.58 39.57 -21.72
CA GLN A 38 -31.62 38.77 -20.49
C GLN A 38 -31.80 37.27 -20.77
N ARG A 39 -32.59 36.90 -21.78
CA ARG A 39 -32.73 35.50 -22.20
C ARG A 39 -31.46 34.95 -22.83
N ALA A 40 -30.85 35.70 -23.75
CA ALA A 40 -29.61 35.29 -24.40
C ALA A 40 -28.47 35.13 -23.38
N GLU A 41 -28.38 36.03 -22.39
CA GLU A 41 -27.39 35.92 -21.31
C GLU A 41 -27.70 34.72 -20.40
N ALA A 42 -28.96 34.50 -20.03
CA ALA A 42 -29.34 33.33 -19.23
C ALA A 42 -29.06 32.00 -19.94
N GLU A 43 -29.33 31.91 -21.24
CA GLU A 43 -29.02 30.73 -22.08
C GLU A 43 -27.50 30.52 -22.16
N ARG A 44 -26.72 31.59 -22.34
CA ARG A 44 -25.26 31.53 -22.34
C ARG A 44 -24.70 31.07 -20.99
N GLN A 45 -25.16 31.64 -19.88
CA GLN A 45 -24.73 31.24 -18.53
C GLN A 45 -25.07 29.78 -18.24
N GLN A 46 -26.25 29.32 -18.70
CA GLN A 46 -26.64 27.92 -18.60
C GLN A 46 -25.75 26.99 -19.44
N GLU A 47 -25.40 27.37 -20.66
CA GLU A 47 -24.49 26.61 -21.53
C GLU A 47 -23.08 26.54 -20.94
N LEU A 48 -22.52 27.68 -20.51
CA LEU A 48 -21.21 27.75 -19.84
C LEU A 48 -21.16 26.85 -18.60
N TYR A 49 -22.20 26.92 -17.76
CA TYR A 49 -22.32 26.04 -16.61
C TYR A 49 -22.40 24.57 -17.02
N ALA A 50 -23.22 24.20 -17.99
CA ALA A 50 -23.42 22.82 -18.41
C ALA A 50 -22.14 22.19 -18.97
N THR A 51 -21.45 22.88 -19.88
CA THR A 51 -20.20 22.42 -20.47
C THR A 51 -19.09 22.30 -19.43
N SER A 52 -18.96 23.31 -18.55
CA SER A 52 -17.97 23.27 -17.48
C SER A 52 -18.28 22.15 -16.48
N ALA A 53 -19.55 21.97 -16.10
CA ALA A 53 -19.96 20.89 -15.20
C ALA A 53 -19.72 19.49 -15.80
N GLU A 54 -19.88 19.32 -17.11
CA GLU A 54 -19.53 18.07 -17.80
C GLU A 54 -18.02 17.82 -17.78
N ALA A 55 -17.21 18.84 -18.08
CA ALA A 55 -15.75 18.73 -18.03
C ALA A 55 -15.24 18.40 -16.61
N VAL A 56 -15.78 19.07 -15.59
CA VAL A 56 -15.45 18.79 -14.18
C VAL A 56 -15.84 17.35 -13.80
N ARG A 57 -17.03 16.88 -14.19
CA ARG A 57 -17.43 15.48 -13.91
C ARG A 57 -16.53 14.47 -14.61
N ALA A 58 -16.18 14.69 -15.87
CA ALA A 58 -15.29 13.78 -16.60
C ALA A 58 -13.89 13.72 -15.96
N TYR A 59 -13.41 14.85 -15.45
CA TYR A 59 -12.16 14.91 -14.69
C TYR A 59 -12.27 14.16 -13.35
N GLU A 60 -13.35 14.38 -12.60
CA GLU A 60 -13.65 13.67 -11.35
C GLU A 60 -13.79 12.15 -11.56
N ASP A 61 -14.43 11.71 -12.64
CA ASP A 61 -14.51 10.30 -13.02
C ASP A 61 -13.11 9.73 -13.32
N SER A 62 -12.24 10.53 -13.96
CA SER A 62 -10.84 10.14 -14.23
C SER A 62 -10.01 10.07 -12.94
N VAL A 63 -10.28 10.93 -11.96
CA VAL A 63 -9.69 10.87 -10.62
C VAL A 63 -10.16 9.61 -9.89
N LEU A 64 -11.46 9.31 -9.90
CA LEU A 64 -12.00 8.10 -9.28
C LEU A 64 -11.51 6.82 -9.96
N ALA A 65 -11.18 6.88 -11.24
CA ALA A 65 -10.55 5.76 -11.95
C ALA A 65 -9.13 5.42 -11.45
N LEU A 66 -8.53 6.27 -10.61
CA LEU A 66 -7.28 5.94 -9.91
C LEU A 66 -7.47 4.88 -8.82
N LEU A 67 -8.69 4.65 -8.33
CA LEU A 67 -8.97 3.70 -7.25
C LEU A 67 -8.69 2.25 -7.66
N SER A 68 -8.33 1.43 -6.68
CA SER A 68 -7.99 0.02 -6.91
C SER A 68 -9.24 -0.77 -7.29
N PRO A 69 -9.17 -1.64 -8.32
CA PRO A 69 -10.26 -2.56 -8.62
C PRO A 69 -10.44 -3.68 -7.58
N GLY A 70 -9.58 -3.78 -6.56
CA GLY A 70 -9.67 -4.82 -5.53
C GLY A 70 -8.97 -4.49 -4.19
N VAL A 71 -9.38 -5.18 -3.13
CA VAL A 71 -8.76 -5.07 -1.80
C VAL A 71 -7.44 -5.83 -1.82
N VAL A 72 -6.34 -5.12 -1.60
CA VAL A 72 -5.03 -5.74 -1.33
C VAL A 72 -5.08 -6.46 0.01
N THR A 73 -4.71 -7.74 0.04
CA THR A 73 -4.78 -8.57 1.25
C THR A 73 -3.40 -9.07 1.67
N LEU A 74 -2.72 -8.28 2.48
CA LEU A 74 -1.45 -8.67 3.13
C LEU A 74 -1.68 -9.52 4.40
N ALA A 75 -2.93 -9.81 4.74
CA ALA A 75 -3.33 -10.56 5.93
C ALA A 75 -3.00 -12.06 5.89
N MET A 76 -2.35 -12.57 4.84
CA MET A 76 -1.96 -13.98 4.71
C MET A 76 -0.71 -14.35 5.51
N VAL A 77 0.08 -13.37 5.94
CA VAL A 77 1.36 -13.62 6.62
C VAL A 77 1.10 -14.04 8.07
N THR A 78 1.41 -15.29 8.41
CA THR A 78 1.31 -15.76 9.80
C THR A 78 2.44 -15.18 10.65
N GLY A 79 3.54 -14.80 10.02
CA GLY A 79 4.73 -14.25 10.67
C GLY A 79 5.56 -15.29 11.42
N THR A 80 5.17 -16.58 11.36
CA THR A 80 5.88 -17.69 12.02
C THR A 80 6.81 -18.44 11.08
N ALA A 81 6.84 -18.07 9.80
CA ALA A 81 7.76 -18.60 8.79
C ALA A 81 7.70 -20.12 8.53
N ASP A 82 6.73 -20.82 9.14
CA ASP A 82 6.24 -22.16 8.77
C ASP A 82 5.19 -22.09 7.64
N GLU A 83 5.36 -21.17 6.70
CA GLU A 83 4.39 -20.99 5.62
C GLU A 83 4.53 -22.10 4.58
N SER A 84 3.39 -22.67 4.13
CA SER A 84 3.43 -23.65 3.04
C SER A 84 3.94 -23.00 1.75
N ALA A 85 4.52 -23.79 0.84
CA ALA A 85 4.95 -23.31 -0.47
C ALA A 85 3.83 -22.59 -1.25
N GLU A 86 2.57 -23.00 -1.03
CA GLU A 86 1.38 -22.38 -1.61
C GLU A 86 1.13 -20.98 -1.01
N THR A 87 1.30 -20.81 0.30
CA THR A 87 1.23 -19.50 0.97
C THR A 87 2.33 -18.57 0.49
N VAL A 88 3.57 -19.06 0.35
CA VAL A 88 4.71 -18.28 -0.16
C VAL A 88 4.45 -17.80 -1.59
N ALA A 89 3.94 -18.67 -2.46
CA ALA A 89 3.57 -18.31 -3.83
C ALA A 89 2.44 -17.26 -3.86
N GLY A 90 1.42 -17.42 -3.00
CA GLY A 90 0.34 -16.44 -2.86
C GLY A 90 0.83 -15.06 -2.40
N ILE A 91 1.80 -15.02 -1.48
CA ILE A 91 2.44 -13.76 -1.06
C ILE A 91 3.21 -13.12 -2.22
N GLN A 92 3.98 -13.89 -2.99
CA GLN A 92 4.70 -13.37 -4.15
C GLN A 92 3.75 -12.79 -5.22
N GLU A 93 2.63 -13.45 -5.49
CA GLU A 93 1.61 -12.95 -6.43
C GLU A 93 1.00 -11.64 -5.92
N GLU A 94 0.67 -11.57 -4.63
CA GLU A 94 0.09 -10.37 -4.03
C GLU A 94 1.06 -9.19 -4.04
N CYS A 95 2.33 -9.46 -3.72
CA CYS A 95 3.44 -8.52 -3.83
C CYS A 95 3.57 -7.92 -5.24
N ALA A 96 3.53 -8.78 -6.26
CA ALA A 96 3.62 -8.34 -7.65
C ALA A 96 2.42 -7.46 -8.05
N ARG A 97 1.21 -7.87 -7.64
CA ARG A 97 -0.02 -7.12 -7.91
C ARG A 97 0.00 -5.72 -7.27
N VAL A 98 0.46 -5.62 -6.03
CA VAL A 98 0.57 -4.32 -5.32
C VAL A 98 1.56 -3.39 -6.01
N SER A 99 2.73 -3.91 -6.41
CA SER A 99 3.73 -3.11 -7.11
C SER A 99 3.21 -2.62 -8.46
N GLU A 100 2.59 -3.49 -9.25
CA GLU A 100 2.01 -3.12 -10.56
C GLU A 100 0.90 -2.07 -10.41
N TYR A 101 0.07 -2.20 -9.38
CA TYR A 101 -0.97 -1.23 -9.11
C TYR A 101 -0.39 0.14 -8.74
N ALA A 102 0.64 0.19 -7.90
CA ALA A 102 1.27 1.45 -7.51
C ALA A 102 1.90 2.18 -8.71
N ASP A 103 2.59 1.43 -9.58
CA ASP A 103 3.14 1.96 -10.83
C ASP A 103 2.01 2.46 -11.75
N THR A 104 0.87 1.76 -11.78
CA THR A 104 -0.31 2.17 -12.55
C THR A 104 -0.90 3.47 -12.02
N VAL A 105 -1.03 3.63 -10.69
CA VAL A 105 -1.53 4.88 -10.08
C VAL A 105 -0.57 6.04 -10.34
N GLU A 106 0.73 5.82 -10.20
CA GLU A 106 1.74 6.86 -10.47
C GLU A 106 1.70 7.30 -11.95
N SER A 107 1.62 6.34 -12.87
CA SER A 107 1.47 6.62 -14.31
C SER A 107 0.16 7.34 -14.60
N ALA A 108 -0.96 6.85 -14.06
CA ALA A 108 -2.28 7.42 -14.30
C ALA A 108 -2.38 8.86 -13.77
N TRP A 109 -1.87 9.10 -12.56
CA TRP A 109 -1.75 10.43 -11.98
C TRP A 109 -0.95 11.38 -12.87
N THR A 110 0.20 10.94 -13.38
CA THR A 110 1.04 11.74 -14.28
C THR A 110 0.32 12.07 -15.60
N THR A 111 -0.58 11.20 -16.06
CA THR A 111 -1.36 11.40 -17.29
C THR A 111 -2.70 12.12 -17.11
N LEU A 112 -3.17 12.28 -15.87
CA LEU A 112 -4.47 12.89 -15.55
C LEU A 112 -4.59 14.33 -16.09
N GLY A 113 -3.46 15.03 -16.21
CA GLY A 113 -3.38 16.40 -16.70
C GLY A 113 -3.78 17.43 -15.65
N GLU A 114 -3.98 18.67 -16.09
CA GLU A 114 -4.39 19.77 -15.23
C GLU A 114 -5.91 19.74 -15.03
N ALA A 115 -6.36 20.14 -13.84
CA ALA A 115 -7.77 20.30 -13.55
C ALA A 115 -8.42 21.30 -14.53
N PRO A 116 -9.63 21.02 -15.02
CA PRO A 116 -10.32 21.92 -15.95
C PRO A 116 -10.61 23.27 -15.28
N GLU A 117 -10.29 24.36 -15.99
CA GLU A 117 -10.62 25.70 -15.55
C GLU A 117 -12.11 26.00 -15.77
N VAL A 118 -12.74 26.67 -14.80
CA VAL A 118 -14.09 27.20 -14.96
C VAL A 118 -13.98 28.62 -15.51
N PRO A 119 -14.64 28.95 -16.64
CA PRO A 119 -14.53 30.27 -17.25
C PRO A 119 -14.91 31.43 -16.32
N ASP A 120 -14.13 32.51 -16.39
CA ASP A 120 -14.36 33.75 -15.60
C ASP A 120 -15.68 34.46 -15.96
N ASP A 121 -16.27 34.18 -17.13
CA ASP A 121 -17.52 34.76 -17.58
C ASP A 121 -18.77 34.05 -17.06
N LEU A 122 -18.62 32.94 -16.33
CA LEU A 122 -19.71 32.37 -15.52
C LEU A 122 -19.99 33.31 -14.34
N ASP A 123 -21.25 33.71 -14.16
CA ASP A 123 -21.66 34.57 -13.06
C ASP A 123 -21.45 33.87 -11.70
N GLU A 124 -20.89 34.57 -10.72
CA GLU A 124 -20.70 34.04 -9.36
C GLU A 124 -22.03 33.73 -8.67
N ASP A 125 -23.08 34.49 -8.99
CA ASP A 125 -24.42 34.31 -8.44
C ASP A 125 -25.22 33.21 -9.16
N PHE A 126 -24.70 32.62 -10.25
CA PHE A 126 -25.38 31.52 -10.94
C PHE A 126 -25.48 30.30 -10.01
N PRO A 127 -26.65 29.67 -9.85
CA PRO A 127 -26.82 28.54 -8.96
C PRO A 127 -25.81 27.41 -9.25
N GLY A 128 -24.94 27.11 -8.29
CA GLY A 128 -23.93 26.06 -8.42
C GLY A 128 -22.55 26.52 -8.89
N ALA A 129 -22.37 27.76 -9.34
CA ALA A 129 -21.11 28.26 -9.89
C ALA A 129 -19.97 28.27 -8.84
N ALA A 130 -20.28 28.63 -7.60
CA ALA A 130 -19.30 28.60 -6.50
C ALA A 130 -18.76 27.18 -6.24
N GLN A 131 -19.63 26.15 -6.23
CA GLN A 131 -19.16 24.77 -6.10
C GLN A 131 -18.36 24.33 -7.32
N LEU A 132 -18.82 24.71 -8.52
CA LEU A 132 -18.15 24.31 -9.76
C LEU A 132 -16.71 24.82 -9.84
N ARG A 133 -16.41 26.01 -9.30
CA ARG A 133 -15.05 26.58 -9.27
C ARG A 133 -14.09 25.89 -8.30
N VAL A 134 -14.58 25.28 -7.21
CA VAL A 134 -13.71 24.68 -6.19
C VAL A 134 -13.46 23.20 -6.41
N ARG A 135 -14.42 22.48 -7.00
CA ARG A 135 -14.36 21.03 -7.20
C ARG A 135 -13.12 20.53 -7.95
N PRO A 136 -12.68 21.15 -9.06
CA PRO A 136 -11.50 20.67 -9.79
C PRO A 136 -10.23 20.70 -8.94
N GLY A 137 -10.02 21.77 -8.17
CA GLY A 137 -8.88 21.88 -7.26
C GLY A 137 -8.95 20.90 -6.08
N GLN A 138 -10.15 20.63 -5.56
CA GLN A 138 -10.35 19.60 -4.53
C GLN A 138 -10.04 18.20 -5.07
N ALA A 139 -10.55 17.86 -6.25
CA ALA A 139 -10.30 16.58 -6.90
C ALA A 139 -8.81 16.39 -7.23
N GLN A 140 -8.14 17.44 -7.73
CA GLN A 140 -6.70 17.39 -8.02
C GLN A 140 -5.86 17.20 -6.76
N SER A 141 -6.11 17.95 -5.69
CA SER A 141 -5.41 17.77 -4.41
C SER A 141 -5.66 16.39 -3.82
N ALA A 142 -6.90 15.90 -3.85
CA ALA A 142 -7.23 14.56 -3.37
C ALA A 142 -6.54 13.45 -4.18
N ALA A 143 -6.47 13.60 -5.51
CA ALA A 143 -5.75 12.68 -6.38
C ALA A 143 -4.24 12.67 -6.09
N GLN A 144 -3.64 13.84 -5.82
CA GLN A 144 -2.23 13.95 -5.45
C GLN A 144 -1.95 13.27 -4.10
N GLU A 145 -2.78 13.53 -3.10
CA GLU A 145 -2.67 12.91 -1.77
C GLU A 145 -2.84 11.38 -1.87
N TYR A 146 -3.80 10.93 -2.69
CA TYR A 146 -4.02 9.52 -2.98
C TYR A 146 -2.79 8.85 -3.61
N ALA A 147 -2.28 9.42 -4.70
CA ALA A 147 -1.11 8.88 -5.40
C ALA A 147 0.11 8.77 -4.47
N ALA A 148 0.32 9.78 -3.60
CA ALA A 148 1.40 9.75 -2.61
C ALA A 148 1.20 8.64 -1.56
N ALA A 149 -0.02 8.46 -1.05
CA ALA A 149 -0.33 7.42 -0.06
C ALA A 149 -0.14 6.01 -0.63
N ILE A 150 -0.61 5.76 -1.86
CA ILE A 150 -0.43 4.48 -2.54
C ILE A 150 1.05 4.20 -2.81
N ALA A 151 1.81 5.20 -3.27
CA ALA A 151 3.24 5.04 -3.51
C ALA A 151 4.02 4.69 -2.23
N ASP A 152 3.64 5.26 -1.07
CA ASP A 152 4.25 4.91 0.21
C ASP A 152 3.91 3.48 0.64
N ALA A 153 2.63 3.11 0.64
CA ALA A 153 2.19 1.76 0.98
C ALA A 153 2.85 0.70 0.08
N ALA A 154 2.94 0.98 -1.22
CA ALA A 154 3.59 0.10 -2.17
C ALA A 154 5.09 -0.07 -1.93
N LYS A 155 5.81 0.98 -1.52
CA LYS A 155 7.22 0.87 -1.11
C LYS A 155 7.38 0.00 0.12
N GLN A 156 6.51 0.15 1.11
CA GLN A 156 6.51 -0.68 2.31
C GLN A 156 6.29 -2.17 1.95
N VAL A 157 5.31 -2.45 1.08
CA VAL A 157 5.05 -3.81 0.57
C VAL A 157 6.24 -4.32 -0.24
N ALA A 158 6.76 -3.55 -1.20
CA ALA A 158 7.89 -3.94 -2.03
C ALA A 158 9.12 -4.30 -1.19
N ARG A 159 9.41 -3.56 -0.12
CA ARG A 159 10.46 -3.91 0.84
C ARG A 159 10.20 -5.27 1.48
N PHE A 160 9.01 -5.51 2.01
CA PHE A 160 8.65 -6.81 2.58
C PHE A 160 8.83 -7.95 1.56
N CYS A 161 8.33 -7.74 0.35
CA CYS A 161 8.38 -8.69 -0.76
C CYS A 161 9.79 -8.96 -1.29
N GLY A 162 10.72 -8.04 -1.09
CA GLY A 162 12.12 -8.17 -1.51
C GLY A 162 12.90 -9.26 -0.79
N GLY A 163 12.44 -9.72 0.38
CA GLY A 163 13.16 -10.73 1.16
C GLY A 163 12.29 -11.79 1.85
N TYR A 164 11.02 -11.50 2.14
CA TYR A 164 10.16 -12.47 2.84
C TYR A 164 10.01 -13.82 2.08
N PRO A 165 9.78 -13.85 0.75
CA PRO A 165 9.68 -15.11 0.05
C PRO A 165 10.97 -15.94 0.07
N ALA A 166 12.13 -15.28 0.05
CA ALA A 166 13.42 -15.96 0.17
C ALA A 166 13.58 -16.56 1.58
N LEU A 167 13.21 -15.82 2.63
CA LEU A 167 13.23 -16.31 4.01
C LEU A 167 12.34 -17.55 4.18
N ALA A 168 11.11 -17.50 3.67
CA ALA A 168 10.17 -18.61 3.76
C ALA A 168 10.67 -19.84 2.98
N GLN A 169 11.31 -19.63 1.82
CA GLN A 169 11.93 -20.72 1.07
C GLN A 169 13.09 -21.37 1.83
N ILE A 170 13.96 -20.59 2.49
CA ILE A 170 15.04 -21.13 3.31
C ILE A 170 14.48 -22.00 4.44
N MET A 171 13.39 -21.58 5.07
CA MET A 171 12.75 -22.37 6.14
C MET A 171 12.10 -23.66 5.63
N ALA A 172 11.38 -23.60 4.51
CA ALA A 172 10.82 -24.81 3.89
C ALA A 172 11.92 -25.82 3.47
N GLN A 173 13.06 -25.33 3.01
CA GLN A 173 14.23 -26.16 2.70
C GLN A 173 14.83 -26.78 3.96
N GLN A 174 14.94 -26.02 5.05
CA GLN A 174 15.40 -26.51 6.34
C GLN A 174 14.49 -27.62 6.88
N ASP A 175 13.17 -27.46 6.84
CA ASP A 175 12.21 -28.48 7.29
C ASP A 175 12.30 -29.76 6.46
N THR A 176 12.47 -29.60 5.15
CA THR A 176 12.69 -30.73 4.23
C THR A 176 13.99 -31.46 4.58
N ALA A 177 15.07 -30.72 4.84
CA ALA A 177 16.35 -31.29 5.24
C ALA A 177 16.25 -32.02 6.59
N VAL A 178 15.54 -31.45 7.58
CA VAL A 178 15.31 -32.07 8.89
C VAL A 178 14.51 -33.37 8.74
N THR A 179 13.50 -33.38 7.88
CA THR A 179 12.70 -34.58 7.59
C THR A 179 13.55 -35.67 6.95
N SER A 180 14.32 -35.33 5.91
CA SER A 180 15.25 -36.24 5.21
C SER A 180 16.31 -36.81 6.16
N LEU A 181 16.88 -35.95 7.02
CA LEU A 181 17.83 -36.38 8.05
C LEU A 181 17.15 -37.32 9.05
N THR A 182 15.95 -36.99 9.54
CA THR A 182 15.21 -37.83 10.49
C THR A 182 14.92 -39.22 9.89
N GLU A 183 14.50 -39.29 8.63
CA GLU A 183 14.30 -40.56 7.90
C GLU A 183 15.59 -41.38 7.79
N SER A 184 16.72 -40.72 7.55
CA SER A 184 18.04 -41.36 7.48
C SER A 184 18.54 -41.87 8.84
N LEU A 185 18.03 -41.29 9.94
CA LEU A 185 18.43 -41.62 11.31
C LEU A 185 17.42 -42.52 12.06
N THR A 186 16.42 -43.08 11.35
CA THR A 186 15.27 -43.89 11.87
C THR A 186 15.59 -45.10 12.77
N ALA A 187 16.86 -45.36 13.11
CA ALA A 187 17.30 -46.48 13.95
C ALA A 187 17.81 -46.08 15.36
N CYS A 188 17.71 -44.81 15.80
CA CYS A 188 18.26 -44.39 17.11
C CYS A 188 17.22 -43.85 18.09
N THR A 189 17.23 -44.38 19.31
CA THR A 189 16.62 -43.76 20.50
C THR A 189 17.52 -42.64 21.01
N GLU A 190 17.00 -41.42 21.11
CA GLU A 190 17.69 -40.18 21.55
C GLU A 190 18.53 -40.31 22.82
N ALA A 191 18.21 -41.26 23.69
CA ALA A 191 18.68 -41.29 25.08
C ALA A 191 20.16 -41.64 25.28
N GLU A 192 20.87 -42.25 24.32
CA GLU A 192 22.23 -42.76 24.59
C GLU A 192 23.36 -42.09 23.78
N GLU A 193 23.17 -41.63 22.54
CA GLU A 193 24.28 -41.07 21.73
C GLU A 193 23.92 -39.91 20.78
N GLY A 194 22.67 -39.44 20.77
CA GLY A 194 22.17 -38.65 19.64
C GLY A 194 22.07 -39.51 18.39
N CYS A 195 21.26 -39.10 17.42
CA CYS A 195 20.76 -39.99 16.38
C CYS A 195 21.80 -40.48 15.35
N LEU A 196 23.11 -40.30 15.58
CA LEU A 196 24.18 -40.82 14.73
C LEU A 196 24.35 -42.34 14.87
N PRO A 197 24.78 -43.05 13.82
CA PRO A 197 25.08 -44.48 13.88
C PRO A 197 26.14 -44.82 14.95
N GLN A 198 26.03 -46.00 15.56
CA GLN A 198 27.05 -46.52 16.49
C GLN A 198 28.43 -46.71 15.82
N ASP A 199 28.45 -46.97 14.52
CA ASP A 199 29.67 -47.06 13.73
C ASP A 199 30.09 -45.66 13.27
N THR A 200 31.16 -45.14 13.87
CA THR A 200 31.67 -43.79 13.57
C THR A 200 32.24 -43.68 12.15
N SER A 201 32.58 -44.80 11.50
CA SER A 201 33.05 -44.79 10.12
C SER A 201 31.95 -44.45 9.11
N ALA A 202 30.68 -44.60 9.50
CA ALA A 202 29.53 -44.22 8.69
C ALA A 202 29.17 -42.72 8.78
N TRP A 203 29.72 -42.00 9.76
CA TRP A 203 29.34 -40.60 10.01
C TRP A 203 29.66 -39.63 8.88
N PRO A 204 30.82 -39.71 8.20
CA PRO A 204 31.12 -38.81 7.09
C PRO A 204 30.11 -38.91 5.93
N ALA A 205 29.43 -40.05 5.78
CA ALA A 205 28.38 -40.21 4.77
C ALA A 205 27.14 -39.36 5.06
N LEU A 206 26.93 -38.97 6.32
CA LEU A 206 25.84 -38.08 6.75
C LEU A 206 26.19 -36.60 6.63
N ARG A 207 27.44 -36.25 6.29
CA ARG A 207 27.91 -34.86 6.29
C ARG A 207 27.00 -33.94 5.47
N GLY A 208 26.58 -34.36 4.28
CA GLY A 208 25.72 -33.55 3.41
C GLY A 208 24.34 -33.26 4.02
N ASP A 209 23.70 -34.27 4.63
CA ASP A 209 22.40 -34.10 5.29
C ASP A 209 22.51 -33.22 6.54
N LEU A 210 23.61 -33.36 7.30
CA LEU A 210 23.90 -32.52 8.46
C LEU A 210 24.20 -31.07 8.05
N GLU A 211 24.93 -30.85 6.96
CA GLU A 211 25.20 -29.50 6.42
C GLU A 211 23.91 -28.80 6.01
N ALA A 212 23.01 -29.52 5.32
CA ALA A 212 21.71 -29.02 4.91
C ALA A 212 20.79 -28.63 6.09
N VAL A 213 21.01 -29.19 7.28
CA VAL A 213 20.21 -28.89 8.48
C VAL A 213 20.86 -27.81 9.37
N PHE A 214 22.16 -27.93 9.63
CA PHE A 214 22.84 -27.17 10.68
C PHE A 214 23.65 -25.99 10.16
N VAL A 215 23.93 -25.91 8.86
CA VAL A 215 24.87 -24.92 8.31
C VAL A 215 24.21 -24.06 7.25
N THR A 216 23.81 -24.66 6.12
CA THR A 216 23.30 -23.95 4.95
C THR A 216 22.16 -22.98 5.28
N PRO A 217 21.07 -23.40 5.94
CA PRO A 217 19.94 -22.50 6.20
C PRO A 217 20.32 -21.34 7.12
N HIS A 218 21.13 -21.59 8.15
CA HIS A 218 21.61 -20.52 9.04
C HIS A 218 22.47 -19.51 8.29
N ARG A 219 23.39 -19.97 7.44
CA ARG A 219 24.25 -19.09 6.64
C ARG A 219 23.43 -18.23 5.67
N GLU A 220 22.47 -18.84 4.98
CA GLU A 220 21.60 -18.13 4.03
C GLU A 220 20.68 -17.12 4.72
N ARG A 221 20.08 -17.48 5.87
CA ARG A 221 19.27 -16.54 6.67
C ARG A 221 20.11 -15.38 7.20
N ALA A 222 21.33 -15.65 7.68
CA ALA A 222 22.22 -14.60 8.16
C ALA A 222 22.55 -13.59 7.07
N GLN A 223 22.86 -14.05 5.86
CA GLN A 223 23.12 -13.18 4.71
C GLN A 223 21.88 -12.36 4.33
N LEU A 224 20.72 -13.01 4.23
CA LEU A 224 19.47 -12.34 3.90
C LEU A 224 19.11 -11.27 4.93
N LEU A 225 19.16 -11.59 6.23
CA LEU A 225 18.75 -10.69 7.30
C LEU A 225 19.76 -9.57 7.59
N ALA A 226 21.01 -9.71 7.14
CA ALA A 226 21.99 -8.62 7.17
C ALA A 226 21.68 -7.51 6.15
N GLU A 227 21.02 -7.85 5.04
CA GLU A 227 20.70 -6.93 3.94
C GLU A 227 19.22 -6.53 3.91
N TRP A 228 18.36 -7.35 4.51
CA TRP A 228 16.92 -7.19 4.45
C TRP A 228 16.26 -7.29 5.83
N CYS A 229 15.28 -6.42 6.07
CA CYS A 229 14.39 -6.49 7.21
C CYS A 229 13.00 -6.01 6.79
N PRO A 230 11.91 -6.68 7.20
CA PRO A 230 10.56 -6.39 6.72
C PRO A 230 10.12 -4.97 7.06
N THR A 231 10.51 -4.45 8.22
CA THR A 231 10.20 -3.08 8.66
C THR A 231 11.38 -2.49 9.41
N ASP A 232 11.52 -1.16 9.42
CA ASP A 232 12.56 -0.48 10.20
C ASP A 232 12.41 -0.70 11.70
N ALA A 233 11.17 -0.84 12.18
CA ALA A 233 10.89 -1.12 13.59
C ALA A 233 11.51 -2.45 14.05
N LEU A 234 11.67 -3.42 13.14
CA LEU A 234 12.26 -4.73 13.44
C LEU A 234 13.77 -4.81 13.12
N ALA A 235 14.41 -3.70 12.74
CA ALA A 235 15.83 -3.71 12.38
C ALA A 235 16.75 -4.33 13.47
N PRO A 236 16.57 -4.04 14.78
CA PRO A 236 17.37 -4.71 15.82
C PRO A 236 17.16 -6.22 15.87
N VAL A 237 15.93 -6.68 15.64
CA VAL A 237 15.56 -8.11 15.62
C VAL A 237 16.22 -8.82 14.44
N CYS A 238 16.17 -8.22 13.24
CA CYS A 238 16.81 -8.75 12.05
C CYS A 238 18.33 -8.87 12.23
N ALA A 239 18.97 -7.83 12.79
CA ALA A 239 20.39 -7.85 13.08
C ALA A 239 20.77 -8.93 14.11
N ALA A 240 20.01 -9.05 15.21
CA ALA A 240 20.20 -10.08 16.22
C ALA A 240 20.04 -11.49 15.65
N ARG A 241 19.05 -11.72 14.79
CA ARG A 241 18.89 -13.00 14.09
C ARG A 241 20.05 -13.29 13.15
N ALA A 242 20.49 -12.30 12.38
CA ALA A 242 21.62 -12.48 11.47
C ALA A 242 22.91 -12.85 12.22
N GLU A 243 23.16 -12.20 13.36
CA GLU A 243 24.30 -12.50 14.23
C GLU A 243 24.19 -13.92 14.83
N GLY A 244 23.03 -14.26 15.42
CA GLY A 244 22.79 -15.59 15.98
C GLY A 244 22.90 -16.70 14.93
N ASP A 245 22.38 -16.47 13.72
CA ASP A 245 22.48 -17.43 12.61
C ASP A 245 23.90 -17.58 12.08
N SER A 246 24.68 -16.50 12.05
CA SER A 246 26.10 -16.60 11.70
C SER A 246 26.88 -17.43 12.73
N ALA A 247 26.57 -17.28 14.03
CA ALA A 247 27.21 -18.05 15.09
C ALA A 247 26.79 -19.53 15.04
N LEU A 248 25.51 -19.81 14.83
CA LEU A 248 24.98 -21.17 14.66
C LEU A 248 25.55 -21.88 13.44
N ALA A 249 25.71 -21.17 12.32
CA ALA A 249 26.37 -21.74 11.14
C ALA A 249 27.82 -22.14 11.43
N ALA A 250 28.57 -21.30 12.16
CA ALA A 250 29.95 -21.61 12.56
C ALA A 250 30.03 -22.80 13.54
N ALA A 251 29.10 -22.90 14.49
CA ALA A 251 28.98 -24.07 15.37
C ALA A 251 28.59 -25.34 14.60
N GLY A 252 27.73 -25.19 13.58
CA GLY A 252 27.41 -26.25 12.64
C GLY A 252 28.62 -26.74 11.85
N ASP A 253 29.46 -25.83 11.33
CA ASP A 253 30.71 -26.18 10.66
C ASP A 253 31.64 -26.98 11.59
N ALA A 254 31.79 -26.55 12.86
CA ALA A 254 32.57 -27.28 13.87
C ALA A 254 31.99 -28.68 14.17
N TYR A 255 30.67 -28.85 14.11
CA TYR A 255 30.02 -30.14 14.24
C TYR A 255 30.28 -31.06 13.05
N LEU A 256 30.29 -30.52 11.82
CA LEU A 256 30.66 -31.29 10.63
C LEU A 256 32.12 -31.74 10.68
N ASP A 257 33.04 -30.89 11.14
CA ASP A 257 34.45 -31.25 11.33
C ASP A 257 34.62 -32.34 12.40
N ALA A 258 33.84 -32.28 13.48
CA ALA A 258 33.81 -33.32 14.50
C ALA A 258 33.28 -34.65 13.96
N VAL A 259 32.24 -34.62 13.12
CA VAL A 259 31.69 -35.79 12.42
C VAL A 259 32.74 -36.43 11.51
N ASP A 260 33.48 -35.64 10.75
CA ASP A 260 34.55 -36.14 9.87
C ASP A 260 35.73 -36.74 10.63
N SER A 261 36.00 -36.23 11.84
CA SER A 261 37.02 -36.80 12.72
C SER A 261 36.66 -38.18 13.29
N GLN A 262 35.38 -38.59 13.17
CA GLN A 262 34.83 -39.85 13.70
C GLN A 262 35.01 -40.00 15.22
N SER A 263 35.22 -38.88 15.92
CA SER A 263 35.42 -38.84 17.37
C SER A 263 34.12 -38.54 18.10
N ARG A 264 33.66 -39.50 18.91
CA ARG A 264 32.47 -39.35 19.77
C ARG A 264 32.58 -38.19 20.74
N GLU A 265 33.76 -37.98 21.30
CA GLU A 265 34.03 -36.87 22.22
C GLU A 265 33.94 -35.53 21.49
N ALA A 266 34.52 -35.42 20.30
CA ALA A 266 34.46 -34.19 19.50
C ALA A 266 33.01 -33.87 19.09
N VAL A 267 32.24 -34.88 18.66
CA VAL A 267 30.83 -34.72 18.29
C VAL A 267 29.99 -34.31 19.50
N ALA A 268 30.20 -34.91 20.67
CA ALA A 268 29.51 -34.52 21.90
C ALA A 268 29.84 -33.06 22.30
N ALA A 269 31.10 -32.66 22.21
CA ALA A 269 31.54 -31.29 22.48
C ALA A 269 30.93 -30.28 21.49
N ALA A 270 30.92 -30.59 20.20
CA ALA A 270 30.34 -29.73 19.18
C ALA A 270 28.81 -29.60 19.33
N ARG A 271 28.10 -30.67 19.72
CA ARG A 271 26.67 -30.59 20.06
C ARG A 271 26.40 -29.69 21.27
N ALA A 272 27.26 -29.77 22.29
CA ALA A 272 27.17 -28.86 23.43
C ALA A 272 27.41 -27.40 23.00
N GLY A 273 28.39 -27.16 22.12
CA GLY A 273 28.62 -25.83 21.54
C GLY A 273 27.42 -25.30 20.75
N ILE A 274 26.77 -26.11 19.91
CA ILE A 274 25.52 -25.71 19.23
C ILE A 274 24.43 -25.34 20.26
N ALA A 275 24.30 -26.09 21.36
CA ALA A 275 23.31 -25.78 22.39
C ALA A 275 23.61 -24.46 23.10
N GLU A 276 24.88 -24.17 23.40
CA GLU A 276 25.33 -22.90 23.99
C GLU A 276 25.06 -21.72 23.04
N GLU A 277 25.40 -21.86 21.75
CA GLU A 277 25.13 -20.82 20.75
C GLU A 277 23.64 -20.59 20.53
N ARG A 278 22.80 -21.64 20.63
CA ARG A 278 21.33 -21.48 20.60
C ARG A 278 20.83 -20.66 21.78
N GLU A 279 21.31 -20.95 22.99
CA GLU A 279 20.95 -20.18 24.19
C GLU A 279 21.40 -18.72 24.07
N ALA A 280 22.60 -18.48 23.55
CA ALA A 280 23.12 -17.13 23.31
C ALA A 280 22.29 -16.39 22.24
N ALA A 281 21.95 -17.04 21.13
CA ALA A 281 21.12 -16.47 20.06
C ALA A 281 19.70 -16.16 20.56
N ASP A 282 19.09 -17.04 21.36
CA ASP A 282 17.78 -16.82 21.96
C ASP A 282 17.79 -15.62 22.93
N ALA A 283 18.84 -15.49 23.74
CA ALA A 283 19.02 -14.35 24.63
C ALA A 283 19.22 -13.04 23.86
N LEU A 284 20.03 -13.05 22.80
CA LEU A 284 20.24 -11.90 21.92
C LEU A 284 18.94 -11.48 21.23
N LEU A 285 18.19 -12.46 20.70
CA LEU A 285 16.89 -12.23 20.08
C LEU A 285 15.88 -11.64 21.07
N ALA A 286 15.81 -12.17 22.30
CA ALA A 286 14.91 -11.67 23.34
C ALA A 286 15.24 -10.22 23.73
N ALA A 287 16.52 -9.87 23.82
CA ALA A 287 16.97 -8.50 24.06
C ALA A 287 16.55 -7.57 22.91
N ALA A 288 16.79 -7.98 21.66
CA ALA A 288 16.42 -7.20 20.47
C ALA A 288 14.90 -7.04 20.31
N VAL A 289 14.11 -8.07 20.63
CA VAL A 289 12.64 -7.98 20.66
C VAL A 289 12.18 -7.00 21.74
N THR A 290 12.84 -6.99 22.90
CA THR A 290 12.51 -6.05 23.97
C THR A 290 12.85 -4.61 23.58
N GLU A 291 13.97 -4.40 22.88
CA GLU A 291 14.36 -3.10 22.33
C GLU A 291 13.36 -2.61 21.27
N ALA A 292 13.02 -3.47 20.31
CA ALA A 292 12.17 -3.11 19.17
C ALA A 292 10.68 -2.97 19.55
N LEU A 293 10.17 -3.86 20.40
CA LEU A 293 8.73 -4.01 20.69
C LEU A 293 8.37 -3.72 22.15
N GLY A 294 9.33 -3.30 22.98
CA GLY A 294 9.15 -3.01 24.41
C GLY A 294 9.07 -4.27 25.29
N GLU A 295 8.80 -4.10 26.58
CA GLU A 295 8.59 -5.22 27.52
C GLU A 295 7.13 -5.69 27.57
N SER A 296 6.20 -4.84 27.14
CA SER A 296 4.76 -5.08 27.18
C SER A 296 4.33 -5.93 25.99
N GLY A 297 4.44 -7.26 26.12
CA GLY A 297 3.91 -8.22 25.17
C GLY A 297 3.68 -9.57 25.83
N THR A 298 2.64 -10.29 25.40
CA THR A 298 2.41 -11.68 25.82
C THR A 298 3.04 -12.62 24.79
N GLY A 299 3.73 -13.67 25.24
CA GLY A 299 4.30 -14.69 24.37
C GLY A 299 5.81 -14.66 24.25
N GLY A 300 6.37 -15.68 23.58
CA GLY A 300 7.80 -15.78 23.28
C GLY A 300 8.24 -14.79 22.20
N SER A 301 9.56 -14.63 21.99
CA SER A 301 10.14 -13.71 20.98
C SER A 301 9.51 -13.89 19.60
N GLU A 302 9.38 -15.14 19.12
CA GLU A 302 8.75 -15.49 17.84
C GLU A 302 7.31 -15.01 17.71
N GLU A 303 6.48 -15.27 18.72
CA GLU A 303 5.06 -14.88 18.73
C GLU A 303 4.90 -13.36 18.66
N ARG A 304 5.80 -12.65 19.34
CA ARG A 304 5.83 -11.18 19.37
C ARG A 304 6.27 -10.59 18.03
N ILE A 305 7.30 -11.15 17.39
CA ILE A 305 7.73 -10.76 16.04
C ILE A 305 6.60 -11.00 15.05
N ALA A 306 5.98 -12.18 15.08
CA ALA A 306 4.86 -12.52 14.23
C ALA A 306 3.66 -11.58 14.44
N ALA A 307 3.37 -11.21 15.69
CA ALA A 307 2.33 -10.23 16.01
C ALA A 307 2.64 -8.84 15.46
N ALA A 308 3.90 -8.40 15.54
CA ALA A 308 4.33 -7.11 14.99
C ALA A 308 4.21 -7.06 13.47
N ILE A 309 4.59 -8.13 12.76
CA ILE A 309 4.42 -8.23 11.30
C ILE A 309 2.94 -8.19 10.93
N ARG A 310 2.08 -8.95 11.63
CA ARG A 310 0.63 -8.94 11.40
C ARG A 310 -0.02 -7.58 11.69
N GLU A 311 0.47 -6.86 12.69
CA GLU A 311 -0.04 -5.52 12.97
C GLU A 311 0.38 -4.54 11.87
N TRP A 312 1.65 -4.58 11.45
CA TRP A 312 2.12 -3.76 10.34
C TRP A 312 1.33 -4.01 9.05
N THR A 313 1.05 -5.27 8.68
CA THR A 313 0.26 -5.57 7.48
C THR A 313 -1.17 -5.00 7.57
N ARG A 314 -1.80 -5.05 8.76
CA ARG A 314 -3.10 -4.41 9.00
C ARG A 314 -3.02 -2.90 8.90
N THR A 315 -1.97 -2.27 9.43
CA THR A 315 -1.78 -0.82 9.36
C THR A 315 -1.67 -0.36 7.91
N VAL A 316 -0.80 -0.99 7.10
CA VAL A 316 -0.65 -0.68 5.68
C VAL A 316 -1.98 -0.83 4.93
N GLN A 317 -2.73 -1.92 5.21
CA GLN A 317 -4.03 -2.13 4.60
C GLN A 317 -5.06 -1.06 5.03
N ALA A 318 -5.06 -0.66 6.30
CA ALA A 318 -5.97 0.37 6.81
C ALA A 318 -5.64 1.75 6.22
N GLU A 319 -4.36 2.09 6.08
CA GLU A 319 -3.90 3.33 5.44
C GLU A 319 -4.33 3.40 3.97
N TRP A 320 -4.21 2.28 3.26
CA TRP A 320 -4.69 2.17 1.88
C TRP A 320 -6.21 2.40 1.78
N LEU A 321 -6.99 1.68 2.59
CA LEU A 321 -8.44 1.84 2.62
C LEU A 321 -8.86 3.27 3.01
N ALA A 322 -8.14 3.89 3.94
CA ALA A 322 -8.37 5.28 4.32
C ALA A 322 -8.07 6.25 3.17
N ALA A 323 -7.05 5.98 2.35
CA ALA A 323 -6.75 6.76 1.16
C ALA A 323 -7.85 6.61 0.09
N ASP A 324 -8.34 5.39 -0.15
CA ASP A 324 -9.47 5.13 -1.05
C ASP A 324 -10.73 5.90 -0.57
N GLU A 325 -11.07 5.81 0.72
CA GLU A 325 -12.21 6.52 1.31
C GLU A 325 -12.07 8.04 1.25
N ALA A 326 -10.85 8.57 1.46
CA ALA A 326 -10.58 10.00 1.38
C ALA A 326 -10.79 10.52 -0.05
N LEU A 327 -10.30 9.79 -1.06
CA LEU A 327 -10.50 10.13 -2.46
C LEU A 327 -11.98 10.10 -2.84
N MET A 328 -12.70 9.03 -2.48
CA MET A 328 -14.14 8.91 -2.73
C MET A 328 -14.95 10.03 -2.07
N ARG A 329 -14.62 10.43 -0.83
CA ARG A 329 -15.31 11.51 -0.11
C ARG A 329 -15.01 12.89 -0.68
N ALA A 330 -13.81 13.09 -1.24
CA ALA A 330 -13.43 14.37 -1.83
C ALA A 330 -14.10 14.61 -3.19
N VAL A 331 -14.40 13.52 -3.92
CA VAL A 331 -14.90 13.60 -5.31
C VAL A 331 -16.40 13.27 -5.43
N GLY A 332 -16.96 12.44 -4.55
CA GLY A 332 -18.37 12.02 -4.53
C GLY A 332 -19.29 12.92 -3.69
#